data_AF-A0A0X3NP38-F1
#
_entry.id   AF-A0A0X3NP38-F1
#
_cell.length_a   1.000
_cell.length_b   1.000
_cell.length_c   1.000
_cell.angle_alpha   90.00
_cell.angle_beta   90.00
_cell.angle_gamma   90.00
#
_symmetry.space_group_name_H-M   'P 1'
#
loop_
_entity.id
_entity.type
_entity.pdbx_description
1 polymer ?
#
loop_
_entity_poly.entity_id
_entity_poly.type
_entity_poly.pdbx_seq_one_letter_code
_entity_poly.pdbx_strand_id
1 'polypeptide(L)'
;MLSSWNTRYHVLESGRICILDVDANGVRSIYSAQPPLNARFVFIGPPSLAELEKRLRHRGTETEEKLQARLKRAAVDMDFAYSQEGRNIFNLYIINDNLDLAYEQLYNYLREDIALSQSLAAPERMIASG
;
A
#
# COMPACT_ATOMS: atom_id res chain seq x y z
N MET A 1 2.69 -29.44 7.43
CA MET A 1 3.21 -28.05 7.32
C MET A 1 3.32 -27.66 5.84
N LEU A 2 2.19 -27.67 5.11
CA LEU A 2 2.08 -27.31 3.68
C LEU A 2 0.81 -26.48 3.39
N SER A 3 0.02 -26.14 4.42
CA SER A 3 -1.28 -25.49 4.26
C SER A 3 -1.22 -23.97 4.09
N SER A 4 -0.09 -23.32 4.42
CA SER A 4 0.06 -21.86 4.32
C SER A 4 0.48 -21.39 2.91
N TRP A 5 1.11 -22.26 2.12
CA TRP A 5 1.64 -21.90 0.79
C TRP A 5 0.58 -21.97 -0.32
N ASN A 6 -0.39 -22.89 -0.24
CA ASN A 6 -1.46 -23.00 -1.26
C ASN A 6 -2.44 -21.81 -1.24
N THR A 7 -2.65 -21.17 -0.08
CA THR A 7 -3.54 -20.00 0.00
C THR A 7 -3.01 -18.81 -0.80
N ARG A 8 -1.69 -18.73 -1.01
CA ARG A 8 -1.04 -17.62 -1.72
C ARG A 8 -1.26 -17.68 -3.23
N TYR A 9 -1.29 -18.88 -3.81
CA TYR A 9 -1.58 -19.07 -5.24
C TYR A 9 -3.07 -18.85 -5.57
N HIS A 10 -3.99 -19.22 -4.67
CA HIS A 10 -5.43 -19.01 -4.90
C HIS A 10 -5.87 -17.54 -4.97
N VAL A 11 -5.17 -16.61 -4.31
CA VAL A 11 -5.50 -15.17 -4.38
C VAL A 11 -4.99 -14.55 -5.68
N LEU A 12 -3.77 -14.90 -6.11
CA LEU A 12 -3.19 -14.40 -7.36
C LEU A 12 -3.92 -14.97 -8.60
N GLU A 13 -4.45 -16.18 -8.51
CA GLU A 13 -5.26 -16.81 -9.58
C GLU A 13 -6.70 -16.27 -9.69
N SER A 14 -7.14 -15.42 -8.75
CA SER A 14 -8.51 -14.89 -8.73
C SER A 14 -8.70 -13.57 -9.49
N GLY A 15 -7.65 -13.07 -10.16
CA GLY A 15 -7.69 -11.77 -10.84
C GLY A 15 -7.97 -10.62 -9.86
N ARG A 16 -7.39 -10.64 -8.66
CA ARG A 16 -7.55 -9.62 -7.61
C ARG A 16 -6.21 -9.01 -7.22
N ILE A 17 -6.22 -7.71 -6.91
CA ILE A 17 -5.07 -7.00 -6.37
C ILE A 17 -4.96 -7.23 -4.86
N CYS A 18 -3.78 -7.67 -4.41
CA CYS A 18 -3.47 -7.77 -2.99
C CYS A 18 -2.91 -6.43 -2.48
N ILE A 19 -3.55 -5.85 -1.45
CA ILE A 19 -3.10 -4.62 -0.80
C ILE A 19 -2.54 -4.99 0.58
N LEU A 20 -1.33 -4.54 0.88
CA LEU A 20 -0.66 -4.75 2.17
C LEU A 20 -0.42 -3.40 2.83
N ASP A 21 -0.97 -3.21 4.02
CA ASP A 21 -0.65 -2.09 4.91
C ASP A 21 0.47 -2.54 5.85
N VAL A 22 1.67 -2.00 5.64
CA VAL A 22 2.90 -2.42 6.32
C VAL A 22 3.73 -1.22 6.74
N ASP A 23 4.55 -1.42 7.76
CA ASP A 23 5.49 -0.42 8.23
C ASP A 23 6.85 -0.48 7.52
N ALA A 24 7.76 0.42 7.88
CA ALA A 24 9.12 0.43 7.33
C ALA A 24 9.83 -0.95 7.37
N ASN A 25 9.64 -1.74 8.43
CA ASN A 25 10.26 -3.07 8.53
C ASN A 25 9.58 -4.09 7.62
N GLY A 26 8.26 -4.03 7.52
CA GLY A 26 7.47 -4.83 6.59
C GLY A 26 7.83 -4.51 5.13
N VAL A 27 7.98 -3.22 4.79
CA VAL A 27 8.45 -2.77 3.47
C VAL A 27 9.80 -3.39 3.13
N ARG A 28 10.80 -3.28 4.02
CA ARG A 28 12.13 -3.90 3.82
C ARG A 28 12.05 -5.40 3.63
N SER A 29 11.22 -6.07 4.43
CA SER A 29 11.06 -7.53 4.39
C SER A 29 10.44 -7.99 3.08
N ILE A 30 9.44 -7.26 2.56
CA ILE A 30 8.79 -7.54 1.28
C ILE A 30 9.75 -7.25 0.12
N TYR A 31 10.45 -6.12 0.17
CA TYR A 31 11.40 -5.70 -0.86
C TYR A 31 12.57 -6.68 -1.00
N SER A 32 13.05 -7.25 0.12
CA SER A 32 14.16 -8.20 0.14
C SER A 32 13.74 -9.67 -0.01
N ALA A 33 12.46 -9.94 -0.31
CA ALA A 33 11.95 -11.29 -0.41
C ALA A 33 12.56 -12.06 -1.61
N GLN A 34 12.78 -13.37 -1.44
CA GLN A 34 13.29 -14.24 -2.49
C GLN A 34 12.33 -15.44 -2.70
N PRO A 35 11.79 -15.67 -3.92
CA PRO A 35 11.98 -14.84 -5.12
C PRO A 35 11.35 -13.44 -4.97
N PRO A 36 11.84 -12.43 -5.73
CA PRO A 36 11.30 -11.07 -5.66
C PRO A 36 9.80 -11.06 -5.95
N LEU A 37 9.07 -10.31 -5.14
CA LEU A 37 7.66 -10.05 -5.40
C LEU A 37 7.56 -8.91 -6.40
N ASN A 38 6.76 -9.10 -7.46
CA ASN A 38 6.39 -8.00 -8.36
C ASN A 38 5.35 -7.11 -7.66
N ALA A 39 5.80 -6.35 -6.66
CA ALA A 39 4.98 -5.47 -5.84
C ALA A 39 5.26 -4.00 -6.17
N ARG A 40 4.21 -3.18 -6.12
CA ARG A 40 4.33 -1.72 -6.13
C ARG A 40 4.41 -1.20 -4.71
N PHE A 41 5.42 -0.40 -4.41
CA PHE A 41 5.61 0.24 -3.12
C PHE A 41 5.15 1.69 -3.22
N VAL A 42 4.09 2.04 -2.50
CA VAL A 42 3.53 3.40 -2.48
C VAL A 42 3.61 3.94 -1.05
N PHE A 43 4.26 5.07 -0.89
CA PHE A 43 4.23 5.81 0.37
C PHE A 43 3.09 6.83 0.33
N ILE A 44 2.22 6.80 1.34
CA ILE A 44 1.14 7.78 1.52
C ILE A 44 1.32 8.42 2.89
N GLY A 45 1.72 9.69 2.91
CA GLY A 45 2.04 10.41 4.14
C GLY A 45 1.28 11.73 4.27
N PRO A 46 1.15 12.28 5.50
CA PRO A 46 0.67 13.64 5.69
C PRO A 46 1.67 14.66 5.12
N PRO A 47 1.25 15.92 4.86
CA PRO A 47 2.17 16.98 4.46
C PRO A 47 3.21 17.32 5.54
N SER A 48 2.85 17.13 6.81
CA SER A 48 3.76 17.25 7.95
C SER A 48 3.22 16.49 9.16
N LEU A 49 4.10 16.21 10.15
CA LEU A 49 3.67 15.65 11.44
C LEU A 49 2.74 16.60 12.21
N ALA A 50 2.96 17.91 12.10
CA ALA A 50 2.12 18.91 12.75
C ALA A 50 0.68 18.90 12.19
N GLU A 51 0.53 18.78 10.87
CA GLU A 51 -0.79 18.64 10.24
C GLU A 51 -1.46 17.30 10.58
N LEU A 52 -0.69 16.22 10.68
CA LEU A 52 -1.22 14.94 11.17
C LEU A 52 -1.73 15.06 12.60
N GLU A 53 -0.95 15.65 13.50
CA GLU A 53 -1.35 15.87 14.90
C GLU A 53 -2.63 16.69 14.98
N LYS A 54 -2.68 17.83 14.29
CA LYS A 54 -3.86 18.69 14.22
C LYS A 54 -5.11 17.91 13.79
N ARG A 55 -4.99 17.06 12.75
CA ARG A 55 -6.10 16.21 12.26
C ARG A 55 -6.51 15.16 13.29
N LEU A 56 -5.56 14.49 13.94
CA LEU A 56 -5.87 13.47 14.97
C LEU A 56 -6.55 14.09 16.19
N ARG A 57 -6.05 15.24 16.67
CA ARG A 57 -6.67 15.99 17.78
C ARG A 57 -8.07 16.46 17.43
N HIS A 58 -8.28 16.98 16.22
CA HIS A 58 -9.59 17.44 15.76
C HIS A 58 -10.64 16.32 15.72
N ARG A 59 -10.24 15.09 15.41
CA ARG A 59 -11.15 13.93 15.45
C ARG A 59 -11.63 13.63 16.87
N GLY A 60 -10.82 13.90 17.89
CA GLY A 60 -11.19 13.76 19.31
C GLY A 60 -11.49 12.31 19.75
N THR A 61 -11.13 11.30 18.94
CA THR A 61 -11.45 9.89 19.19
C THR A 61 -10.35 9.11 19.91
N GLU A 62 -9.19 9.73 20.17
CA GLU A 62 -7.99 9.05 20.66
C GLU A 62 -7.49 9.66 21.97
N THR A 63 -6.92 8.82 22.84
CA THR A 63 -6.22 9.29 24.06
C THR A 63 -4.86 9.87 23.69
N GLU A 64 -4.27 10.68 24.57
CA GLU A 64 -2.96 11.30 24.32
C GLU A 64 -1.88 10.25 24.03
N GLU A 65 -1.88 9.13 24.76
CA GLU A 65 -0.89 8.07 24.59
C GLU A 65 -0.98 7.41 23.20
N LYS A 66 -2.21 7.19 22.70
CA LYS A 66 -2.45 6.64 21.37
C LYS A 66 -2.05 7.62 20.27
N LEU A 67 -2.36 8.90 20.47
CA LEU A 67 -1.97 9.96 19.56
C LEU A 67 -0.44 10.05 19.44
N GLN A 68 0.27 10.09 20.56
CA GLN A 68 1.74 10.14 20.56
C GLN A 68 2.37 8.90 19.93
N ALA A 69 1.81 7.71 20.18
CA ALA A 69 2.27 6.48 19.52
C ALA A 69 2.11 6.55 17.99
N ARG A 70 0.99 7.09 17.50
CA ARG A 70 0.74 7.29 16.06
C ARG A 70 1.66 8.32 15.44
N LEU A 71 1.89 9.45 16.09
CA LEU A 71 2.83 10.47 15.61
C LEU A 71 4.25 9.94 15.55
N LYS A 72 4.70 9.23 16.59
CA LYS A 72 6.02 8.58 16.61
C LYS A 72 6.17 7.60 15.46
N ARG A 73 5.13 6.81 15.19
CA ARG A 73 5.14 5.86 14.08
C ARG A 73 5.22 6.57 12.73
N ALA A 74 4.36 7.57 12.51
CA ALA A 74 4.37 8.38 11.29
C ALA A 74 5.73 9.05 11.06
N ALA A 75 6.40 9.51 12.12
CA ALA A 75 7.74 10.09 12.03
C ALA A 75 8.76 9.06 11.50
N VAL A 76 8.78 7.86 12.07
CA VAL A 76 9.67 6.77 11.63
C VAL A 76 9.39 6.37 10.17
N ASP A 77 8.12 6.26 9.80
CA ASP A 77 7.74 5.88 8.43
C ASP A 77 8.10 6.98 7.42
N MET A 78 7.93 8.27 7.77
CA MET A 78 8.36 9.42 6.96
C MET A 78 9.88 9.47 6.81
N ASP A 79 10.63 9.32 7.90
CA ASP A 79 12.10 9.32 7.88
C ASP A 79 12.62 8.20 6.98
N PHE A 80 12.05 6.99 7.10
CA PHE A 80 12.39 5.88 6.21
C PHE A 80 12.05 6.20 4.76
N ALA A 81 10.83 6.66 4.47
CA ALA A 81 10.40 6.96 3.12
C ALA A 81 11.28 8.01 2.45
N TYR A 82 11.71 9.05 3.16
CA TYR A 82 12.55 10.11 2.60
C TYR A 82 14.05 9.82 2.61
N SER A 83 14.49 8.78 3.31
CA SER A 83 15.88 8.30 3.29
C SER A 83 16.31 7.82 1.90
N GLN A 84 17.61 7.67 1.68
CA GLN A 84 18.14 7.11 0.42
C GLN A 84 17.63 5.69 0.17
N GLU A 85 17.49 4.89 1.22
CA GLU A 85 16.94 3.53 1.13
C GLU A 85 15.47 3.57 0.67
N GLY A 86 14.64 4.38 1.32
CA GLY A 86 13.23 4.53 0.94
C GLY A 86 13.06 5.02 -0.49
N ARG A 87 13.85 6.01 -0.93
CA ARG A 87 13.82 6.53 -2.30
C ARG A 87 14.18 5.49 -3.36
N ASN A 88 14.94 4.46 -3.01
CA ASN A 88 15.26 3.37 -3.91
C ASN A 88 14.15 2.28 -3.93
N ILE A 89 13.31 2.22 -2.90
CA ILE A 89 12.24 1.21 -2.75
C ILE A 89 10.91 1.71 -3.28
N PHE A 90 10.48 2.91 -2.87
CA PHE A 90 9.15 3.43 -3.19
C PHE A 90 9.06 3.89 -4.64
N ASN A 91 8.01 3.45 -5.32
CA ASN A 91 7.72 3.82 -6.71
C ASN A 91 6.89 5.11 -6.80
N LEU A 92 6.11 5.42 -5.76
CA LEU A 92 5.23 6.59 -5.71
C LEU A 92 5.18 7.16 -4.29
N TYR A 93 5.17 8.49 -4.22
CA TYR A 93 4.97 9.26 -3.00
C TYR A 93 3.70 10.10 -3.15
N ILE A 94 2.74 9.91 -2.25
CA ILE A 94 1.49 10.68 -2.22
C ILE A 94 1.45 11.48 -0.92
N ILE A 95 1.33 12.80 -1.05
CA ILE A 95 1.05 13.69 0.07
C ILE A 95 -0.46 13.76 0.24
N ASN A 96 -0.96 13.14 1.31
CA ASN A 96 -2.38 13.11 1.65
C ASN A 96 -2.80 14.39 2.38
N ASP A 97 -2.74 15.53 1.68
CA ASP A 97 -3.28 16.79 2.17
C ASP A 97 -4.77 16.93 1.84
N ASN A 98 -5.14 16.60 0.60
CA ASN A 98 -6.52 16.56 0.11
C ASN A 98 -6.88 15.12 -0.29
N LEU A 99 -8.01 14.61 0.20
CA LEU A 99 -8.43 13.24 -0.01
C LEU A 99 -8.67 12.92 -1.49
N ASP A 100 -9.34 13.81 -2.23
CA ASP A 100 -9.69 13.59 -3.63
C ASP A 100 -8.44 13.55 -4.50
N LEU A 101 -7.51 14.50 -4.29
CA LEU A 101 -6.24 14.53 -5.02
C LEU A 101 -5.35 13.32 -4.71
N ALA A 102 -5.30 12.90 -3.44
CA ALA A 102 -4.54 11.72 -3.04
C ALA A 102 -5.14 10.44 -3.64
N TYR A 103 -6.47 10.34 -3.66
CA TYR A 103 -7.19 9.25 -4.29
C TYR A 103 -6.94 9.20 -5.79
N GLU A 104 -7.06 10.33 -6.50
CA GLU A 104 -6.81 10.40 -7.94
C GLU A 104 -5.37 9.98 -8.29
N GLN A 105 -4.38 10.42 -7.52
CA GLN A 105 -2.99 10.01 -7.72
C GLN A 105 -2.81 8.50 -7.56
N LEU A 106 -3.36 7.92 -6.50
CA LEU A 106 -3.28 6.49 -6.25
C LEU A 106 -4.02 5.70 -7.33
N TYR A 107 -5.24 6.11 -7.68
CA TYR A 107 -6.05 5.49 -8.70
C TYR A 107 -5.34 5.51 -10.06
N ASN A 108 -4.83 6.66 -10.48
CA ASN A 108 -4.12 6.80 -11.76
C ASN A 108 -2.87 5.93 -11.83
N TYR A 109 -2.17 5.76 -10.72
CA TYR A 109 -1.01 4.88 -10.63
C TYR A 109 -1.37 3.39 -10.73
N LEU A 110 -2.52 2.99 -10.17
CA LEU A 110 -2.98 1.59 -10.13
C LEU A 110 -3.92 1.20 -11.27
N ARG A 111 -4.43 2.16 -12.06
CA ARG A 111 -5.52 1.93 -13.03
C ARG A 111 -5.23 0.82 -14.03
N GLU A 112 -3.98 0.66 -14.44
CA GLU A 112 -3.56 -0.40 -15.37
C GLU A 112 -3.59 -1.77 -14.69
N ASP A 113 -3.10 -1.87 -13.45
CA ASP A 113 -3.19 -3.11 -12.68
C ASP A 113 -4.64 -3.47 -12.39
N ILE A 114 -5.49 -2.47 -12.10
CA ILE A 114 -6.93 -2.65 -11.88
C ILE A 114 -7.59 -3.19 -13.14
N ALA A 115 -7.32 -2.59 -14.31
CA ALA A 115 -7.87 -3.04 -15.59
C ALA A 115 -7.40 -4.46 -15.93
N LEU A 116 -6.12 -4.77 -15.74
CA LEU A 116 -5.58 -6.13 -15.94
C LEU A 116 -6.25 -7.14 -15.00
N SER A 117 -6.35 -6.81 -13.72
CA SER A 117 -7.02 -7.63 -12.69
C SER A 117 -8.46 -7.95 -13.10
N GLN A 118 -9.23 -6.94 -13.54
CA GLN A 118 -10.61 -7.11 -14.01
C GLN A 118 -10.71 -7.98 -15.27
N SER A 119 -9.76 -7.83 -16.21
CA SER A 119 -9.73 -8.66 -17.43
C SER A 119 -9.47 -10.14 -17.15
N LEU A 120 -8.67 -10.44 -16.12
CA LEU A 120 -8.38 -11.81 -15.68
C LEU A 120 -9.49 -12.42 -14.83
N ALA A 121 -10.31 -11.60 -14.18
CA ALA A 121 -11.45 -12.03 -13.37
C ALA A 121 -12.72 -12.35 -14.19
N ALA A 122 -12.74 -12.03 -15.49
CA ALA A 122 -13.88 -12.34 -16.35
C ALA A 122 -13.94 -13.86 -16.65
N PRO A 123 -15.02 -14.56 -16.28
CA PRO A 123 -15.18 -15.95 -16.66
C PRO A 123 -15.49 -16.06 -18.16
N GLU A 124 -14.77 -16.97 -18.82
CA GLU A 124 -14.99 -17.50 -20.18
C GLU A 124 -14.48 -16.67 -21.38
N ARG A 125 -13.31 -17.06 -21.91
CA ARG A 125 -13.24 -17.35 -23.35
C ARG A 125 -13.95 -18.67 -23.58
N MET A 126 -15.25 -18.57 -23.81
CA MET A 126 -16.05 -19.59 -24.46
C MET A 126 -15.34 -19.98 -25.77
N ILE A 127 -14.72 -21.17 -25.78
CA ILE A 127 -14.25 -21.81 -27.01
C ILE A 127 -15.51 -22.32 -27.72
N ALA A 128 -16.27 -21.38 -28.31
CA ALA A 128 -17.18 -21.70 -29.38
C ALA A 128 -16.35 -21.72 -30.67
N SER A 129 -15.78 -22.88 -30.99
CA SER A 129 -15.34 -23.17 -32.35
C SER A 129 -15.25 -24.68 -32.57
N GLY A 130 -16.18 -25.19 -33.40
CA GLY A 130 -16.06 -26.44 -34.14
C GLY A 130 -17.03 -27.52 -33.72
#